data_AF-A0A559MGA1-F1
#
_entry.id   AF-A0A559MGA1-F1
#
_cell.length_a   1.000
_cell.length_b   1.000
_cell.length_c   1.000
_cell.angle_alpha   90.00
_cell.angle_beta   90.00
_cell.angle_gamma   90.00
#
_symmetry.space_group_name_H-M   'P 1'
#
loop_
_entity.id
_entity.type
_entity.pdbx_description
1 polymer ?
#
loop_
_entity_poly.entity_id
_entity_poly.type
_entity_poly.pdbx_seq_one_letter_code
_entity_poly.pdbx_strand_id
1 'polypeptide(L)'
;MLFAITLLGFASTAIAHGTVSSIVANGVFFEGYNPSYQYITPAPVTVGWKIPTDLSNGFIAPDSYNSSDIICHLAATNAETAAPITAGQSLELLWTPWPTSHKGPVLDYLANCNGPCETVDKTTLEWFRIDAVGLIDNSLTDGYWATDQLIADNNTWTVIIALHSAASANGAQNYPQCVNLAISSSGTAAPAGVLATSFYSATDPGILFDIYGSFTSYTIPGPPTYSGGVSISQTLPPTPTASATGVYTV
;
A
#
# COMPACT_ATOMS: atom_id res chain seq x y z
N MET A 1 -32.54 -47.98 12.48
CA MET A 1 -31.43 -47.05 12.76
C MET A 1 -31.36 -46.06 11.63
N LEU A 2 -31.51 -44.77 11.92
CA LEU A 2 -31.40 -43.70 10.93
C LEU A 2 -30.04 -43.01 11.18
N PHE A 3 -29.10 -43.08 10.23
CA PHE A 3 -27.83 -42.37 10.36
C PHE A 3 -28.02 -40.92 9.94
N ALA A 4 -27.94 -40.00 10.90
CA ALA A 4 -27.82 -38.58 10.61
C ALA A 4 -26.38 -38.28 10.17
N ILE A 5 -26.19 -37.89 8.92
CA ILE A 5 -24.89 -37.42 8.42
C ILE A 5 -24.79 -35.93 8.75
N THR A 6 -24.08 -35.61 9.83
CA THR A 6 -23.77 -34.23 10.19
C THR A 6 -22.71 -33.70 9.24
N LEU A 7 -23.13 -32.91 8.25
CA LEU A 7 -22.19 -32.24 7.35
C LEU A 7 -21.50 -31.09 8.11
N LEU A 8 -20.27 -31.31 8.57
CA LEU A 8 -19.43 -30.22 9.07
C LEU A 8 -19.04 -29.33 7.88
N GLY A 9 -19.76 -28.22 7.74
CA GLY A 9 -19.34 -27.14 6.85
C GLY A 9 -18.05 -26.53 7.39
N PHE A 10 -16.93 -26.79 6.71
CA PHE A 10 -15.73 -25.98 6.88
C PHE A 10 -16.07 -24.57 6.40
N ALA A 11 -16.26 -23.64 7.35
CA ALA A 11 -16.21 -22.22 7.04
C ALA A 11 -14.79 -21.91 6.58
N SER A 12 -14.59 -21.83 5.26
CA SER A 12 -13.39 -21.25 4.69
C SER A 12 -13.32 -19.80 5.16
N THR A 13 -12.51 -19.53 6.18
CA THR A 13 -12.09 -18.17 6.51
C THR A 13 -11.33 -17.66 5.30
N ALA A 14 -12.01 -16.89 4.45
CA ALA A 14 -11.36 -16.22 3.34
C ALA A 14 -10.38 -15.22 3.96
N ILE A 15 -9.09 -15.58 3.94
CA ILE A 15 -8.01 -14.61 4.09
C ILE A 15 -7.95 -13.85 2.77
N ALA A 16 -8.95 -12.99 2.57
CA ALA A 16 -8.84 -11.86 1.67
C ALA A 16 -7.94 -10.80 2.33
N HIS A 17 -7.71 -9.71 1.60
CA HIS A 17 -6.87 -8.59 1.98
C HIS A 17 -5.35 -8.89 2.01
N GLY A 18 -4.56 -7.90 1.58
CA GLY A 18 -3.12 -8.02 1.35
C GLY A 18 -2.28 -6.90 1.97
N THR A 19 -0.98 -7.14 2.03
CA THR A 19 0.04 -6.29 2.65
C THR A 19 1.31 -6.28 1.79
N VAL A 20 2.13 -5.23 1.89
CA VAL A 20 3.43 -5.17 1.20
C VAL A 20 4.41 -6.09 1.93
N SER A 21 4.54 -7.32 1.41
CA SER A 21 5.36 -8.37 2.00
C SER A 21 6.86 -8.09 1.88
N SER A 22 7.28 -7.34 0.87
CA SER A 22 8.67 -6.99 0.57
C SER A 22 8.75 -5.83 -0.42
N ILE A 23 9.92 -5.22 -0.52
CA ILE A 23 10.22 -4.23 -1.56
C ILE A 23 11.52 -4.55 -2.28
N VAL A 24 11.68 -4.08 -3.52
CA VAL A 24 12.95 -4.08 -4.24
C VAL A 24 13.34 -2.63 -4.53
N ALA A 25 14.41 -2.15 -3.90
CA ALA A 25 14.94 -0.80 -4.08
C ALA A 25 16.35 -0.87 -4.66
N ASN A 26 16.61 -0.14 -5.76
CA ASN A 26 17.88 -0.23 -6.50
C ASN A 26 18.27 -1.69 -6.89
N GLY A 27 17.30 -2.56 -7.15
CA GLY A 27 17.52 -3.99 -7.44
C GLY A 27 17.86 -4.88 -6.24
N VAL A 28 17.85 -4.34 -5.02
CA VAL A 28 18.08 -5.07 -3.76
C VAL A 28 16.75 -5.35 -3.08
N PHE A 29 16.51 -6.61 -2.72
CA PHE A 29 15.33 -7.04 -1.99
C PHE A 29 15.46 -6.75 -0.49
N PHE A 30 14.41 -6.15 0.08
CA PHE A 30 14.23 -5.89 1.50
C PHE A 30 12.91 -6.49 1.99
N GLU A 31 12.96 -7.16 3.13
CA GLU A 31 11.79 -7.77 3.75
C GLU A 31 10.86 -6.73 4.38
N GLY A 32 9.57 -6.83 4.07
CA GLY A 32 8.50 -6.02 4.66
C GLY A 32 8.10 -6.56 6.04
N TYR A 33 7.27 -5.81 6.76
CA TYR A 33 6.81 -6.24 8.07
C TYR A 33 5.66 -7.25 7.97
N ASN A 34 5.79 -8.40 8.60
CA ASN A 34 4.69 -9.31 8.84
C ASN A 34 4.14 -9.12 10.27
N PRO A 35 2.82 -8.92 10.47
CA PRO A 35 2.20 -8.87 11.80
C PRO A 35 2.59 -10.01 12.75
N SER A 36 2.88 -11.21 12.23
CA SER A 36 3.30 -12.38 13.00
C SER A 36 4.69 -12.22 13.65
N TYR A 37 5.51 -11.25 13.24
CA TYR A 37 6.85 -11.04 13.79
C TYR A 37 6.84 -10.60 15.26
N GLN A 38 5.69 -10.12 15.77
CA GLN A 38 5.49 -9.91 17.21
C GLN A 38 5.61 -11.19 18.06
N TYR A 39 5.57 -12.38 17.44
CA TYR A 39 5.68 -13.68 18.10
C TYR A 39 7.07 -14.34 17.92
N ILE A 40 8.03 -13.63 17.29
CA ILE A 40 9.37 -14.13 16.99
C ILE A 40 10.41 -13.38 17.83
N THR A 41 11.40 -14.10 18.37
CA THR A 41 12.47 -13.51 19.20
C THR A 41 13.85 -14.02 18.77
N PRO A 42 14.78 -13.16 18.34
CA PRO A 42 14.57 -11.75 17.99
C PRO A 42 13.65 -11.62 16.76
N ALA A 43 12.80 -10.58 16.74
CA ALA A 43 12.00 -10.27 15.56
C ALA A 43 12.90 -9.78 14.41
N PRO A 44 12.57 -10.07 13.13
CA PRO A 44 13.26 -9.49 11.98
C PRO A 44 13.20 -7.95 11.98
N VAL A 45 14.33 -7.33 11.65
CA VAL A 45 14.42 -5.88 11.40
C VAL A 45 13.96 -5.62 9.95
N THR A 46 12.91 -4.80 9.79
CA THR A 46 12.26 -4.59 8.49
C THR A 46 12.25 -3.12 8.08
N VAL A 47 12.15 -2.87 6.76
CA VAL A 47 11.97 -1.52 6.18
C VAL A 47 10.50 -1.09 6.15
N GLY A 48 9.57 -2.05 6.25
CA GLY A 48 8.15 -1.78 6.43
C GLY A 48 7.80 -1.41 7.87
N TRP A 49 6.83 -0.49 8.02
CA TRP A 49 6.31 -0.08 9.32
C TRP A 49 5.62 -1.23 10.04
N LYS A 50 5.77 -1.28 11.36
CA LYS A 50 5.21 -2.35 12.19
C LYS A 50 3.72 -2.13 12.38
N ILE A 51 2.92 -3.07 11.90
CA ILE A 51 1.45 -3.09 11.96
C ILE A 51 0.96 -4.29 12.80
N PRO A 52 1.29 -4.36 14.10
CA PRO A 52 1.15 -5.58 14.90
C PRO A 52 -0.30 -6.02 15.12
N THR A 53 -1.27 -5.12 15.01
CA THR A 53 -2.69 -5.46 15.14
C THR A 53 -3.31 -5.98 13.84
N ASP A 54 -2.60 -5.90 12.71
CA ASP A 54 -3.14 -6.25 11.39
C ASP A 54 -3.04 -7.76 11.05
N LEU A 55 -3.27 -8.61 12.05
CA LEU A 55 -3.13 -10.08 11.92
C LEU A 55 -4.12 -10.73 10.93
N SER A 56 -5.14 -9.98 10.50
CA SER A 56 -6.12 -10.39 9.48
C SER A 56 -5.89 -9.75 8.11
N ASN A 57 -4.75 -9.06 7.90
CA ASN A 57 -4.45 -8.20 6.75
C ASN A 57 -5.53 -7.13 6.46
N GLY A 58 -6.29 -6.67 7.46
CA GLY A 58 -7.49 -5.85 7.29
C GLY A 58 -7.28 -4.46 6.64
N PHE A 59 -8.28 -3.60 6.79
CA PHE A 59 -8.32 -2.29 6.12
C PHE A 59 -8.71 -1.17 7.07
N ILE A 60 -8.42 0.07 6.66
CA ILE A 60 -8.95 1.27 7.27
C ILE A 60 -10.22 1.69 6.54
N ALA A 61 -11.33 1.82 7.28
CA ALA A 61 -12.64 2.22 6.75
C ALA A 61 -12.80 3.76 6.76
N PRO A 62 -13.69 4.33 5.92
CA PRO A 62 -14.00 5.76 5.87
C PRO A 62 -14.34 6.45 7.19
N ASP A 63 -14.98 5.77 8.14
CA ASP A 63 -15.25 6.29 9.49
C ASP A 63 -13.98 6.59 10.31
N SER A 64 -12.85 6.02 9.88
CA SER A 64 -11.53 6.08 10.53
C SER A 64 -10.52 6.92 9.76
N TYR A 65 -10.91 7.61 8.67
CA TYR A 65 -10.03 8.45 7.87
C TYR A 65 -9.44 9.67 8.60
N ASN A 66 -10.01 10.07 9.74
CA ASN A 66 -9.44 11.11 10.60
C ASN A 66 -8.56 10.54 11.73
N SER A 67 -8.43 9.21 11.85
CA SER A 67 -7.63 8.53 12.88
C SER A 67 -6.15 8.42 12.45
N SER A 68 -5.27 8.15 13.40
CA SER A 68 -3.85 7.92 13.11
C SER A 68 -3.55 6.63 12.31
N ASP A 69 -4.55 5.78 12.10
CA ASP A 69 -4.40 4.51 11.41
C ASP A 69 -4.44 4.67 9.88
N ILE A 70 -5.09 5.72 9.34
CA ILE A 70 -5.03 6.00 7.89
C ILE A 70 -3.61 6.31 7.39
N ILE A 71 -2.72 6.71 8.30
CA ILE A 71 -1.37 7.19 7.98
C ILE A 71 -0.49 6.03 7.51
N CYS A 72 -0.43 4.93 8.28
CA CYS A 72 0.45 3.79 8.04
C CYS A 72 -0.17 2.44 8.44
N HIS A 73 -1.51 2.36 8.56
CA HIS A 73 -2.32 1.23 9.05
C HIS A 73 -2.47 1.15 10.59
N LEU A 74 -3.25 0.16 11.03
CA LEU A 74 -3.70 -0.09 12.39
C LEU A 74 -2.53 -0.19 13.37
N ALA A 75 -2.57 0.67 14.40
CA ALA A 75 -1.55 0.74 15.45
C ALA A 75 -0.10 0.89 14.92
N ALA A 76 0.06 1.43 13.69
CA ALA A 76 1.34 1.43 13.02
C ALA A 76 2.42 2.22 13.79
N THR A 77 3.60 1.61 13.93
CA THR A 77 4.81 2.20 14.51
C THR A 77 5.99 2.09 13.55
N ASN A 78 7.00 2.93 13.74
CA ASN A 78 8.11 3.14 12.82
C ASN A 78 8.82 1.83 12.43
N ALA A 79 9.23 1.73 11.16
CA ALA A 79 10.18 0.71 10.72
C ALA A 79 11.55 0.93 11.40
N GLU A 80 12.33 -0.13 11.55
CA GLU A 80 13.59 -0.13 12.30
C GLU A 80 14.83 0.21 11.45
N THR A 81 14.67 0.26 10.13
CA THR A 81 15.71 0.63 9.17
C THR A 81 15.07 1.18 7.89
N ALA A 82 15.87 1.75 7.00
CA ALA A 82 15.43 2.35 5.75
C ALA A 82 16.12 1.67 4.54
N ALA A 83 15.37 1.49 3.44
CA ALA A 83 15.96 1.03 2.18
C ALA A 83 16.66 2.19 1.45
N PRO A 84 17.97 2.11 1.14
CA PRO A 84 18.64 3.12 0.33
C PRO A 84 18.15 3.07 -1.12
N ILE A 85 17.74 4.22 -1.65
CA ILE A 85 17.30 4.38 -3.04
C ILE A 85 17.85 5.67 -3.63
N THR A 86 18.01 5.73 -4.95
CA THR A 86 18.42 6.95 -5.65
C THR A 86 17.23 7.55 -6.38
N ALA A 87 17.02 8.86 -6.28
CA ALA A 87 15.92 9.54 -6.95
C ALA A 87 15.95 9.27 -8.48
N GLY A 88 14.80 8.91 -9.04
CA GLY A 88 14.66 8.47 -10.44
C GLY A 88 14.96 6.99 -10.69
N GLN A 89 15.27 6.20 -9.66
CA GLN A 89 15.21 4.73 -9.73
C GLN A 89 13.80 4.24 -9.38
N SER A 90 13.44 3.08 -9.91
CA SER A 90 12.23 2.36 -9.51
C SER A 90 12.42 1.69 -8.15
N LEU A 91 11.35 1.75 -7.36
CA LEU A 91 11.02 0.85 -6.28
C LEU A 91 10.04 -0.20 -6.83
N GLU A 92 10.00 -1.39 -6.27
CA GLU A 92 8.94 -2.38 -6.53
C GLU A 92 8.30 -2.74 -5.18
N LEU A 93 6.96 -2.75 -5.13
CA LEU A 93 6.19 -3.16 -3.96
C LEU A 93 5.61 -4.55 -4.22
N LEU A 94 6.08 -5.56 -3.48
CA LEU A 94 5.66 -6.95 -3.64
C LEU A 94 4.56 -7.26 -2.62
N TRP A 95 3.32 -7.28 -3.09
CA TRP A 95 2.15 -7.56 -2.27
C TRP A 95 1.97 -9.06 -2.04
N THR A 96 1.36 -9.42 -0.91
CA THR A 96 0.71 -10.72 -0.76
C THR A 96 -0.43 -10.88 -1.77
N PRO A 97 -0.86 -12.11 -2.12
CA PRO A 97 -1.82 -12.34 -3.20
C PRO A 97 -3.12 -11.53 -3.08
N TRP A 98 -3.41 -10.70 -4.08
CA TRP A 98 -4.55 -9.80 -4.04
C TRP A 98 -5.83 -10.44 -4.62
N PRO A 99 -7.01 -10.25 -3.98
CA PRO A 99 -8.27 -10.77 -4.52
C PRO A 99 -8.72 -10.00 -5.78
N THR A 100 -9.03 -10.72 -6.87
CA THR A 100 -9.54 -10.14 -8.12
C THR A 100 -10.86 -9.36 -7.98
N SER A 101 -11.60 -9.57 -6.89
CA SER A 101 -12.82 -8.81 -6.57
C SER A 101 -12.56 -7.42 -5.99
N HIS A 102 -11.33 -7.10 -5.59
CA HIS A 102 -10.97 -5.86 -4.89
C HIS A 102 -10.39 -4.83 -5.88
N LYS A 103 -11.24 -4.34 -6.79
CA LYS A 103 -10.94 -3.38 -7.87
C LYS A 103 -10.83 -1.93 -7.36
N GLY A 104 -9.86 -1.15 -7.86
CA GLY A 104 -9.68 0.26 -7.51
C GLY A 104 -8.37 0.93 -8.00
N PRO A 105 -8.01 2.13 -7.47
CA PRO A 105 -6.99 3.03 -8.05
C PRO A 105 -5.61 3.13 -7.33
N VAL A 106 -4.49 2.66 -7.88
CA VAL A 106 -3.14 2.66 -7.25
C VAL A 106 -2.48 4.08 -7.10
N LEU A 107 -2.34 4.66 -5.90
CA LEU A 107 -1.77 6.01 -5.54
C LEU A 107 -0.80 6.02 -4.33
N ASP A 108 0.44 6.50 -4.47
CA ASP A 108 1.42 6.61 -3.34
C ASP A 108 1.74 8.09 -3.11
N TYR A 109 2.32 8.30 -1.94
CA TYR A 109 2.76 9.57 -1.42
C TYR A 109 4.17 9.42 -0.86
N LEU A 110 4.95 10.49 -0.92
CA LEU A 110 6.14 10.65 -0.08
C LEU A 110 5.85 11.67 1.01
N ALA A 111 6.36 11.44 2.21
CA ALA A 111 6.50 12.46 3.25
C ALA A 111 7.97 12.55 3.67
N ASN A 112 8.43 13.75 3.99
CA ASN A 112 9.77 13.94 4.51
C ASN A 112 9.74 13.76 6.04
N CYS A 113 10.52 12.81 6.55
CA CYS A 113 10.64 12.56 7.99
C CYS A 113 11.36 13.70 8.75
N ASN A 114 12.00 14.64 8.04
CA ASN A 114 12.79 15.76 8.58
C ASN A 114 13.89 15.32 9.58
N GLY A 115 14.39 14.11 9.38
CA GLY A 115 15.28 13.37 10.28
C GLY A 115 15.16 11.86 10.03
N PRO A 116 15.67 11.00 10.93
CA PRO A 116 15.51 9.55 10.84
C PRO A 116 14.04 9.14 10.91
N CYS A 117 13.56 8.40 9.91
CA CYS A 117 12.19 7.89 9.84
C CYS A 117 11.89 6.81 10.91
N GLU A 118 12.93 6.23 11.50
CA GLU A 118 12.88 5.30 12.63
C GLU A 118 12.32 5.95 13.91
N THR A 119 12.31 7.28 13.98
CA THR A 119 11.89 8.06 15.16
C THR A 119 10.84 9.15 14.87
N VAL A 120 10.34 9.26 13.64
CA VAL A 120 9.40 10.32 13.26
C VAL A 120 8.01 10.10 13.88
N ASP A 121 7.39 11.17 14.41
CA ASP A 121 5.97 11.14 14.76
C ASP A 121 5.14 11.11 13.48
N LYS A 122 4.49 9.96 13.21
CA LYS A 122 3.67 9.76 12.01
C LYS A 122 2.56 10.80 11.83
N THR A 123 2.08 11.40 12.92
CA THR A 123 1.02 12.43 12.88
C THR A 123 1.50 13.79 12.37
N THR A 124 2.82 13.99 12.27
CA THR A 124 3.45 15.20 11.72
C THR A 124 3.89 15.05 10.26
N LEU A 125 3.72 13.87 9.67
CA LEU A 125 4.09 13.60 8.28
C LEU A 125 3.13 14.30 7.30
N GLU A 126 3.64 15.29 6.59
CA GLU A 126 3.00 15.94 5.46
C GLU A 126 3.39 15.21 4.16
N TRP A 127 2.43 14.57 3.50
CA TRP A 127 2.69 13.79 2.29
C TRP A 127 2.20 14.48 1.02
N PHE A 128 2.94 14.30 -0.06
CA PHE A 128 2.58 14.70 -1.40
C PHE A 128 2.47 13.47 -2.29
N ARG A 129 1.40 13.39 -3.10
CA ARG A 129 1.21 12.30 -4.08
C ARG A 129 2.23 12.42 -5.19
N ILE A 130 2.79 11.30 -5.66
CA ILE A 130 3.78 11.35 -6.75
C ILE A 130 3.43 10.52 -8.00
N ASP A 131 2.60 9.47 -7.87
CA ASP A 131 1.84 8.86 -8.98
C ASP A 131 0.45 8.38 -8.50
N ALA A 132 -0.49 8.20 -9.43
CA ALA A 132 -1.82 7.64 -9.20
C ALA A 132 -2.50 7.10 -10.46
N VAL A 133 -2.77 5.80 -10.50
CA VAL A 133 -3.41 5.07 -11.61
C VAL A 133 -4.82 4.65 -11.21
N GLY A 134 -5.84 5.09 -11.94
CA GLY A 134 -7.24 4.83 -11.59
C GLY A 134 -7.85 3.58 -12.24
N LEU A 135 -9.08 3.76 -12.71
CA LEU A 135 -9.69 2.97 -13.76
C LEU A 135 -8.86 3.11 -15.05
N ILE A 136 -8.44 1.98 -15.64
CA ILE A 136 -7.57 1.93 -16.83
C ILE A 136 -8.41 1.71 -18.10
N ASP A 137 -9.34 0.76 -18.09
CA ASP A 137 -10.26 0.47 -19.19
C ASP A 137 -11.69 0.32 -18.67
N ASN A 138 -12.59 1.19 -19.14
CA ASN A 138 -14.01 1.20 -18.75
C ASN A 138 -14.92 0.39 -19.70
N SER A 139 -14.34 -0.25 -20.72
CA SER A 139 -15.09 -1.08 -21.69
C SER A 139 -15.32 -2.52 -21.21
N LEU A 140 -14.58 -2.96 -20.19
CA LEU A 140 -14.76 -4.26 -19.54
C LEU A 140 -15.85 -4.22 -18.47
N THR A 141 -16.50 -5.35 -18.23
CA THR A 141 -17.41 -5.53 -17.09
C THR A 141 -16.68 -5.22 -15.78
N ASP A 142 -17.29 -4.36 -14.95
CA ASP A 142 -16.75 -3.82 -13.70
C ASP A 142 -15.40 -3.06 -13.86
N GLY A 143 -14.95 -2.80 -15.09
CA GLY A 143 -13.70 -2.12 -15.44
C GLY A 143 -12.41 -2.96 -15.30
N TYR A 144 -11.38 -2.58 -16.05
CA TYR A 144 -9.98 -2.92 -15.75
C TYR A 144 -9.38 -1.81 -14.89
N TRP A 145 -8.89 -2.16 -13.72
CA TRP A 145 -8.36 -1.22 -12.74
C TRP A 145 -6.88 -1.47 -12.48
N ALA A 146 -6.25 -0.53 -11.80
CA ALA A 146 -4.86 -0.65 -11.40
C ALA A 146 -4.59 -1.88 -10.50
N THR A 147 -5.58 -2.44 -9.79
CA THR A 147 -5.43 -3.76 -9.13
C THR A 147 -5.41 -4.95 -10.08
N ASP A 148 -6.15 -4.92 -11.18
CA ASP A 148 -6.12 -5.98 -12.17
C ASP A 148 -4.74 -6.03 -12.86
N GLN A 149 -4.10 -4.86 -13.00
CA GLN A 149 -2.71 -4.72 -13.45
C GLN A 149 -1.70 -5.23 -12.40
N LEU A 150 -1.84 -4.83 -11.13
CA LEU A 150 -1.03 -5.35 -10.01
C LEU A 150 -1.06 -6.89 -9.93
N ILE A 151 -2.24 -7.49 -10.11
CA ILE A 151 -2.40 -8.96 -10.14
C ILE A 151 -1.73 -9.56 -11.38
N ALA A 152 -1.88 -8.94 -12.56
CA ALA A 152 -1.25 -9.40 -13.80
C ALA A 152 0.28 -9.37 -13.72
N ASP A 153 0.86 -8.37 -13.03
CA ASP A 153 2.29 -8.24 -12.74
C ASP A 153 2.71 -9.05 -11.49
N ASN A 154 2.07 -10.20 -11.27
CA ASN A 154 2.39 -11.18 -10.22
C ASN A 154 2.30 -10.63 -8.78
N ASN A 155 1.30 -9.78 -8.50
CA ASN A 155 1.16 -9.02 -7.24
C ASN A 155 2.33 -8.06 -6.96
N THR A 156 3.10 -7.73 -7.99
CA THR A 156 4.11 -6.67 -7.92
C THR A 156 3.49 -5.43 -8.49
N TRP A 157 3.59 -4.33 -7.76
CA TRP A 157 3.34 -3.03 -8.33
C TRP A 157 4.67 -2.31 -8.48
N THR A 158 4.99 -1.90 -9.71
CA THR A 158 6.24 -1.17 -9.98
C THR A 158 6.00 0.29 -9.72
N VAL A 159 6.99 0.90 -9.09
CA VAL A 159 6.79 2.08 -8.27
C VAL A 159 7.95 3.01 -8.54
N ILE A 160 7.76 3.91 -9.50
CA ILE A 160 8.11 5.31 -9.24
C ILE A 160 6.94 5.89 -8.41
N ILE A 161 6.70 5.23 -7.26
CA ILE A 161 5.83 5.53 -6.12
C ILE A 161 4.27 5.54 -6.44
N ALA A 162 3.52 4.37 -6.28
CA ALA A 162 2.01 4.20 -6.09
C ALA A 162 1.32 2.96 -5.25
N LEU A 163 0.16 3.08 -4.48
CA LEU A 163 -0.63 2.04 -3.64
C LEU A 163 -2.19 2.27 -3.36
N HIS A 164 -3.11 1.30 -3.01
CA HIS A 164 -4.61 1.57 -2.92
C HIS A 164 -5.73 0.53 -2.49
N SER A 165 -7.02 0.98 -2.39
CA SER A 165 -8.28 0.62 -3.15
C SER A 165 -9.59 1.26 -2.51
N ALA A 166 -10.80 1.32 -3.15
CA ALA A 166 -12.07 1.88 -2.53
C ALA A 166 -13.41 1.82 -3.36
N ALA A 167 -14.60 1.43 -2.81
CA ALA A 167 -15.92 1.48 -3.53
C ALA A 167 -17.28 1.36 -2.73
N SER A 168 -17.51 1.99 -1.56
CA SER A 168 -18.89 2.18 -1.00
C SER A 168 -18.93 3.04 0.29
N ALA A 169 -20.12 3.47 0.74
CA ALA A 169 -20.28 4.22 2.00
C ALA A 169 -19.82 3.39 3.20
N ASN A 170 -18.68 3.77 3.78
CA ASN A 170 -17.91 2.99 4.75
C ASN A 170 -17.44 1.58 4.29
N GLY A 171 -17.52 1.28 2.99
CA GLY A 171 -17.03 0.04 2.38
C GLY A 171 -15.98 0.25 1.29
N ALA A 172 -15.48 1.48 1.12
CA ALA A 172 -14.11 1.67 0.73
C ALA A 172 -13.16 1.02 1.76
N GLN A 173 -12.08 0.41 1.28
CA GLN A 173 -11.14 -0.36 2.11
C GLN A 173 -9.73 0.09 1.76
N ASN A 174 -9.11 0.88 2.64
CA ASN A 174 -7.76 1.40 2.40
C ASN A 174 -6.73 0.51 3.09
N TYR A 175 -5.66 0.19 2.35
CA TYR A 175 -4.53 -0.62 2.83
C TYR A 175 -3.24 0.22 2.77
N PRO A 176 -3.13 1.28 3.59
CA PRO A 176 -1.89 2.05 3.66
C PRO A 176 -0.75 1.14 4.13
N GLN A 177 0.38 1.16 3.42
CA GLN A 177 1.58 0.38 3.77
C GLN A 177 2.78 1.32 3.70
N CYS A 178 3.35 1.66 4.84
CA CYS A 178 4.50 2.57 4.91
C CYS A 178 5.82 1.82 4.90
N VAL A 179 6.80 2.33 4.14
CA VAL A 179 8.19 1.87 4.15
C VAL A 179 9.13 3.05 4.37
N ASN A 180 10.21 2.84 5.11
CA ASN A 180 11.26 3.85 5.27
C ASN A 180 12.21 3.80 4.06
N LEU A 181 12.44 4.95 3.41
CA LEU A 181 13.38 5.09 2.29
C LEU A 181 14.45 6.12 2.62
N ALA A 182 15.72 5.76 2.44
CA ALA A 182 16.85 6.67 2.49
C ALA A 182 17.16 7.18 1.08
N ILE A 183 16.43 8.22 0.66
CA ILE A 183 16.50 8.75 -0.72
C ILE A 183 17.74 9.64 -0.90
N SER A 184 18.62 9.23 -1.81
CA SER A 184 19.73 10.06 -2.30
C SER A 184 19.33 10.81 -3.58
N SER A 185 19.63 12.12 -3.65
CA SER A 185 19.21 12.97 -4.76
C SER A 185 20.15 14.18 -4.93
N SER A 186 20.30 14.65 -6.18
CA SER A 186 20.88 15.95 -6.51
C SER A 186 19.82 17.02 -6.84
N GLY A 187 18.53 16.66 -6.80
CA GLY A 187 17.42 17.57 -7.03
C GLY A 187 17.07 18.40 -5.78
N THR A 188 16.48 19.57 -6.01
CA THR A 188 16.08 20.52 -4.95
C THR A 188 14.56 20.66 -4.81
N ALA A 189 13.79 19.73 -5.37
CA ALA A 189 12.33 19.75 -5.27
C ALA A 189 11.89 19.39 -3.85
N ALA A 190 11.10 20.27 -3.24
CA ALA A 190 10.44 20.05 -1.96
C ALA A 190 8.94 20.36 -2.14
N PRO A 191 8.14 19.39 -2.63
CA PRO A 191 6.70 19.58 -2.80
C PRO A 191 6.02 19.80 -1.46
N ALA A 192 5.01 20.67 -1.41
CA ALA A 192 4.18 20.84 -0.21
C ALA A 192 3.34 19.58 0.01
N GLY A 193 3.41 19.03 1.22
CA GLY A 193 2.59 17.89 1.62
C GLY A 193 1.30 18.30 2.33
N VAL A 194 0.49 17.30 2.67
CA VAL A 194 -0.75 17.41 3.45
C VAL A 194 -0.78 16.27 4.47
N LEU A 195 -1.41 16.46 5.63
CA LEU A 195 -1.57 15.39 6.61
C LEU A 195 -2.50 14.29 6.06
N ALA A 196 -2.13 13.01 6.23
CA ALA A 196 -2.93 11.89 5.71
C ALA A 196 -4.36 11.83 6.28
N THR A 197 -4.55 12.35 7.50
CA THR A 197 -5.86 12.47 8.17
C THR A 197 -6.82 13.49 7.54
N SER A 198 -6.40 14.21 6.49
CA SER A 198 -7.25 15.10 5.69
C SER A 198 -7.28 14.76 4.19
N PHE A 199 -6.74 13.62 3.77
CA PHE A 199 -6.79 13.21 2.36
C PHE A 199 -8.20 12.87 1.87
N TYR A 200 -8.98 12.21 2.73
CA TYR A 200 -10.18 11.49 2.29
C TYR A 200 -11.39 11.84 3.16
N SER A 201 -12.54 12.02 2.50
CA SER A 201 -13.86 12.03 3.12
C SER A 201 -14.65 10.79 2.71
N ALA A 202 -15.51 10.30 3.61
CA ALA A 202 -16.46 9.22 3.31
C ALA A 202 -17.46 9.58 2.17
N THR A 203 -17.54 10.85 1.79
CA THR A 203 -18.40 11.35 0.70
C THR A 203 -17.63 11.76 -0.56
N ASP A 204 -16.32 11.52 -0.62
CA ASP A 204 -15.55 11.84 -1.84
C ASP A 204 -16.03 10.97 -3.01
N PRO A 205 -16.08 11.49 -4.24
CA PRO A 205 -16.64 10.77 -5.40
C PRO A 205 -15.81 9.54 -5.81
N GLY A 206 -14.58 9.39 -5.32
CA GLY A 206 -13.77 8.18 -5.47
C GLY A 206 -13.92 7.17 -4.33
N ILE A 207 -14.50 7.57 -3.20
CA ILE A 207 -14.71 6.74 -2.01
C ILE A 207 -16.14 6.19 -1.99
N LEU A 208 -17.12 7.06 -2.20
CA LEU A 208 -18.52 6.71 -2.42
C LEU A 208 -18.77 6.54 -3.92
N PHE A 209 -18.31 5.41 -4.45
CA PHE A 209 -18.38 5.08 -5.88
C PHE A 209 -18.98 3.69 -6.10
N ASP A 210 -19.85 3.54 -7.10
CA ASP A 210 -20.47 2.26 -7.48
C ASP A 210 -19.80 1.67 -8.72
N ILE A 211 -18.95 0.66 -8.52
CA ILE A 211 -18.23 -0.04 -9.60
C ILE A 211 -19.09 -1.02 -10.42
N TYR A 212 -20.33 -1.29 -9.99
CA TYR A 212 -21.28 -2.16 -10.70
C TYR A 212 -22.37 -1.35 -11.42
N GLY A 213 -22.47 -0.05 -11.12
CA GLY A 213 -23.31 0.92 -11.81
C GLY A 213 -22.72 1.39 -13.14
N SER A 214 -23.39 2.36 -13.77
CA SER A 214 -22.91 2.97 -15.02
C SER A 214 -22.02 4.18 -14.73
N PHE A 215 -20.75 4.12 -15.13
CA PHE A 215 -19.77 5.21 -15.03
C PHE A 215 -18.94 5.34 -16.32
N THR A 216 -18.48 6.56 -16.62
CA THR A 216 -17.58 6.84 -17.75
C THR A 216 -16.16 7.19 -17.30
N SER A 217 -15.99 7.64 -16.05
CA SER A 217 -14.72 8.04 -15.47
C SER A 217 -14.73 7.80 -13.97
N TYR A 218 -13.53 7.68 -13.38
CA TYR A 218 -13.33 7.56 -11.95
C TYR A 218 -12.53 8.75 -11.42
N THR A 219 -13.00 9.40 -10.36
CA THR A 219 -12.29 10.51 -9.70
C THR A 219 -11.40 9.95 -8.60
N ILE A 220 -10.09 10.02 -8.80
CA ILE A 220 -9.12 9.59 -7.80
C ILE A 220 -9.24 10.47 -6.52
N PRO A 221 -9.49 9.88 -5.33
CA PRO A 221 -9.63 10.61 -4.07
C PRO A 221 -8.25 11.04 -3.52
N GLY A 222 -8.17 12.03 -2.62
CA GLY A 222 -6.90 12.52 -2.06
C GLY A 222 -6.28 13.73 -2.78
N PRO A 223 -5.17 14.30 -2.25
CA PRO A 223 -4.55 15.52 -2.78
C PRO A 223 -3.98 15.32 -4.20
N PRO A 224 -3.88 16.38 -5.03
CA PRO A 224 -3.44 16.27 -6.41
C PRO A 224 -2.01 15.73 -6.53
N THR A 225 -1.73 15.00 -7.61
CA THR A 225 -0.37 14.53 -7.93
C THR A 225 0.59 15.72 -8.09
N TYR A 226 1.77 15.61 -7.49
CA TYR A 226 2.84 16.57 -7.69
C TYR A 226 3.18 16.69 -9.18
N SER A 227 3.28 17.93 -9.69
CA SER A 227 3.46 18.20 -11.12
C SER A 227 4.81 17.77 -11.71
N GLY A 228 5.78 17.40 -10.86
CA GLY A 228 7.03 16.75 -11.25
C GLY A 228 7.02 15.22 -11.07
N GLY A 229 5.89 14.62 -10.70
CA GLY A 229 5.68 13.18 -10.70
C GLY A 229 5.64 12.61 -12.12
N VAL A 230 5.95 11.32 -12.26
CA VAL A 230 6.01 10.62 -13.55
C VAL A 230 5.31 9.28 -13.43
N SER A 231 4.14 9.17 -14.06
CA SER A 231 3.44 7.88 -14.16
C SER A 231 4.21 6.91 -15.06
N ILE A 232 4.31 5.66 -14.62
CA ILE A 232 5.00 4.60 -15.36
C ILE A 232 4.01 3.58 -15.93
N SER A 233 4.37 3.01 -17.09
CA SER A 233 3.69 1.81 -17.58
C SER A 233 4.05 0.65 -16.67
N GLN A 234 3.03 -0.01 -16.14
CA GLN A 234 3.20 -1.22 -15.34
C GLN A 234 3.48 -2.41 -16.25
N THR A 235 4.49 -3.18 -15.87
CA THR A 235 4.92 -4.42 -16.53
C THR A 235 5.66 -5.27 -15.51
N LEU A 236 5.41 -6.58 -15.51
CA LEU A 236 6.13 -7.57 -14.69
C LEU A 236 7.65 -7.31 -14.67
N PRO A 237 8.23 -6.92 -13.52
CA PRO A 237 9.65 -6.63 -13.42
C PRO A 237 10.53 -7.90 -13.53
N PRO A 238 11.82 -7.75 -13.87
CA PRO A 238 12.76 -8.87 -13.90
C PRO A 238 12.99 -9.43 -12.48
N THR A 239 13.34 -10.72 -12.40
CA THR A 239 13.60 -11.38 -11.09
C THR A 239 14.71 -10.66 -10.31
N PRO A 240 14.50 -10.31 -9.02
CA PRO A 240 15.49 -9.60 -8.21
C PRO A 240 16.80 -10.38 -8.07
N THR A 241 17.94 -9.67 -8.15
CA THR A 241 19.28 -10.29 -8.23
C THR A 241 19.98 -10.49 -6.88
N ALA A 242 19.48 -9.91 -5.78
CA ALA A 242 20.05 -10.11 -4.45
C ALA A 242 19.05 -9.92 -3.30
N SER A 243 19.08 -10.83 -2.32
CA SER A 243 18.47 -10.66 -0.99
C SER A 243 19.50 -10.07 -0.02
N ALA A 244 19.17 -8.96 0.64
CA ALA A 244 20.02 -8.39 1.68
C ALA A 244 19.65 -8.95 3.06
N THR A 245 20.39 -9.95 3.55
CA THR A 245 20.40 -10.27 4.98
C THR A 245 21.17 -9.18 5.72
N GLY A 246 20.49 -8.38 6.54
CA GLY A 246 21.09 -7.26 7.26
C GLY A 246 22.29 -7.70 8.11
N VAL A 247 23.46 -7.13 7.86
CA VAL A 247 24.64 -7.35 8.69
C VAL A 247 24.50 -6.51 9.96
N TYR A 248 24.24 -7.19 11.07
CA TYR A 248 24.23 -6.60 12.40
C TYR A 248 25.67 -6.17 12.76
N THR A 249 25.96 -4.87 12.69
CA THR A 249 27.19 -4.31 13.29
C THR A 249 26.90 -4.02 14.76
N VAL A 250 27.62 -4.75 15.62
CA VAL A 250 27.65 -4.60 17.09
C VAL A 250 28.14 -3.23 17.56
#